data_AF-A0A7C3WQ24-F1
#
_entry.id   AF-A0A7C3WQ24-F1
#
_cell.length_a   1.000
_cell.length_b   1.000
_cell.length_c   1.000
_cell.angle_alpha   90.00
_cell.angle_beta   90.00
_cell.angle_gamma   90.00
#
_symmetry.space_group_name_H-M   'P 1'
#
loop_
_entity.id
_entity.type
_entity.pdbx_description
1 polymer ?
#
loop_
_entity_poly.entity_id
_entity_poly.type
_entity_poly.pdbx_seq_one_letter_code
_entity_poly.pdbx_strand_id
1 'polypeptide(L)'
;MGGFGPDVVRLARRLAEGYMVYFSRGVLNSEGRKVFEEMARMLIDEHPELKKVVSRARRNPTLENVVRVLERVLGEEAGTLVARAVEGPYVYSGGVERDRTG
;
A
#
# COMPACT_ATOMS: atom_id res chain seq x y z
N MET A 1 11.04 20.40 6.02
CA MET A 1 10.88 19.34 5.01
C MET A 1 9.42 18.95 5.03
N GLY A 2 8.67 19.23 3.96
CA GLY A 2 7.22 19.00 3.91
C GLY A 2 6.91 17.52 3.99
N GLY A 3 6.40 17.08 5.12
CA GLY A 3 5.88 15.72 5.29
C GLY A 3 4.46 15.61 4.75
N PHE A 4 3.94 14.38 4.69
CA PHE A 4 2.55 14.13 4.32
C PHE A 4 1.59 14.65 5.40
N GLY A 5 0.42 15.11 4.96
CA GLY A 5 -0.65 15.48 5.88
C GLY A 5 -1.04 14.33 6.84
N PRO A 6 -1.50 14.63 8.06
CA PRO A 6 -1.84 13.61 9.06
C PRO A 6 -2.93 12.65 8.58
N ASP A 7 -3.88 13.12 7.76
CA ASP A 7 -4.93 12.29 7.18
C ASP A 7 -4.39 11.28 6.16
N VAL A 8 -3.44 11.70 5.33
CA VAL A 8 -2.75 10.81 4.37
C VAL A 8 -2.02 9.71 5.11
N VAL A 9 -1.26 10.05 6.15
CA VAL A 9 -0.55 9.08 7.00
C VAL A 9 -1.51 8.11 7.68
N ARG A 10 -2.64 8.62 8.22
CA ARG A 10 -3.67 7.80 8.86
C ARG A 10 -4.29 6.79 7.88
N LEU A 11 -4.64 7.23 6.66
CA LEU A 11 -5.20 6.35 5.64
C LEU A 11 -4.19 5.31 5.15
N ALA A 12 -2.92 5.72 4.99
CA ALA A 12 -1.85 4.80 4.63
C ALA A 12 -1.66 3.69 5.68
N ARG A 13 -1.60 4.05 6.97
CA ARG A 13 -1.54 3.07 8.08
C ARG A 13 -2.75 2.15 8.08
N ARG A 14 -3.96 2.72 7.92
CA ARG A 14 -5.21 1.96 7.86
C ARG A 14 -5.19 0.89 6.76
N LEU A 15 -4.67 1.21 5.58
CA LEU A 15 -4.51 0.24 4.49
C LEU A 15 -3.46 -0.83 4.80
N ALA A 16 -2.34 -0.43 5.38
CA ALA A 16 -1.23 -1.34 5.71
C ALA A 16 -1.62 -2.36 6.79
N GLU A 17 -2.19 -1.87 7.89
CA GLU A 17 -2.62 -2.68 9.04
C GLU A 17 -3.87 -3.49 8.73
N GLY A 18 -4.77 -2.93 7.92
CA GLY A 18 -6.02 -3.57 7.50
C GLY A 18 -5.89 -4.47 6.27
N TYR A 19 -4.72 -5.05 5.99
CA TYR A 19 -4.47 -5.84 4.78
C TYR A 19 -5.59 -6.87 4.50
N MET A 20 -5.91 -7.71 5.50
CA MET A 20 -6.93 -8.76 5.39
C MET A 20 -8.35 -8.22 5.15
N VAL A 21 -8.60 -6.95 5.49
CA VAL A 21 -9.89 -6.27 5.35
C VAL A 21 -10.00 -5.56 4.01
N TYR A 22 -8.90 -4.99 3.51
CA TYR A 22 -8.91 -4.10 2.34
C TYR A 22 -8.43 -4.77 1.05
N PHE A 23 -7.80 -5.93 1.15
CA PHE A 23 -7.35 -6.71 0.00
C PHE A 23 -8.13 -8.01 -0.13
N SER A 24 -8.38 -8.42 -1.37
CA SER A 24 -8.92 -9.73 -1.71
C SER A 24 -8.22 -10.24 -2.96
N ARG A 25 -7.71 -11.48 -2.91
CA ARG A 25 -6.98 -12.12 -4.02
C ARG A 25 -5.83 -11.24 -4.56
N GLY A 26 -5.10 -10.58 -3.66
CA GLY A 26 -3.92 -9.77 -4.00
C GLY A 26 -4.21 -8.39 -4.60
N VAL A 27 -5.47 -7.93 -4.62
CA VAL A 27 -5.87 -6.59 -5.10
C VAL A 27 -6.78 -5.89 -4.10
N LEU A 28 -6.88 -4.56 -4.16
CA LEU A 28 -7.85 -3.83 -3.34
C LEU A 28 -9.29 -4.26 -3.66
N ASN A 29 -10.03 -4.59 -2.62
CA ASN A 29 -11.48 -4.78 -2.71
C ASN A 29 -12.20 -3.42 -2.73
N SER A 30 -13.53 -3.44 -2.76
CA SER A 30 -14.33 -2.21 -2.85
C SER A 30 -14.09 -1.23 -1.70
N GLU A 31 -13.94 -1.72 -0.47
CA GLU A 31 -13.65 -0.87 0.70
C GLU A 31 -12.22 -0.34 0.68
N GLY A 32 -11.26 -1.19 0.31
CA GLY A 32 -9.86 -0.79 0.15
C GLY A 32 -9.70 0.29 -0.92
N ARG A 33 -10.45 0.18 -2.03
CA ARG A 33 -10.46 1.21 -3.08
C ARG A 33 -10.99 2.54 -2.59
N LYS A 34 -12.04 2.57 -1.76
CA LYS A 34 -12.56 3.83 -1.19
C LYS A 34 -11.48 4.54 -0.36
N VAL A 35 -10.85 3.81 0.56
CA VAL A 35 -9.77 4.34 1.41
C VAL A 35 -8.59 4.81 0.57
N PHE A 36 -8.19 4.03 -0.44
CA PHE A 36 -7.08 4.37 -1.33
C PHE A 36 -7.38 5.59 -2.21
N GLU A 37 -8.59 5.71 -2.75
CA GLU A 37 -8.96 6.86 -3.59
C GLU A 37 -9.01 8.17 -2.79
N GLU A 38 -9.47 8.12 -1.54
CA GLU A 38 -9.43 9.27 -0.63
C GLU A 38 -7.98 9.73 -0.40
N MET A 39 -7.10 8.79 -0.05
CA MET A 39 -5.66 9.04 0.11
C MET A 39 -5.01 9.55 -1.18
N ALA A 40 -5.35 8.94 -2.32
CA ALA A 40 -4.78 9.26 -3.63
C ALA A 40 -5.11 10.69 -4.08
N ARG A 41 -6.32 11.18 -3.78
CA ARG A 41 -6.71 12.57 -4.07
C ARG A 41 -5.81 13.54 -3.32
N MET A 42 -5.69 13.37 -2.00
CA MET A 42 -4.83 14.24 -1.16
C MET A 42 -3.36 14.17 -1.59
N LEU A 43 -2.85 12.96 -1.89
CA LEU A 43 -1.48 12.78 -2.36
C LEU A 43 -1.20 13.50 -3.67
N ILE A 44 -2.12 13.50 -4.63
CA ILE A 44 -1.89 14.18 -5.91
C ILE A 44 -1.95 15.71 -5.75
N ASP A 45 -2.80 16.20 -4.86
CA ASP A 45 -2.97 17.63 -4.60
C ASP A 45 -1.77 18.20 -3.83
N GLU A 46 -1.30 17.49 -2.80
CA GLU A 46 -0.18 17.90 -1.94
C GLU A 46 1.20 17.56 -2.54
N HIS A 47 1.29 16.43 -3.25
CA HIS A 47 2.54 15.85 -3.78
C HIS A 47 2.40 15.43 -5.25
N PRO A 48 2.28 16.39 -6.20
CA PRO A 48 2.09 16.10 -7.63
C PRO A 48 3.17 15.20 -8.24
N GLU A 49 4.39 15.19 -7.69
CA GLU A 49 5.49 14.30 -8.08
C GLU A 49 5.15 12.80 -7.93
N LEU A 50 4.23 12.47 -7.03
CA LEU A 50 3.77 11.09 -6.80
C LEU A 50 2.67 10.66 -7.78
N LYS A 51 2.14 11.57 -8.61
CA LYS A 51 1.03 11.30 -9.53
C LYS A 51 1.24 10.05 -10.38
N LYS A 52 2.47 9.80 -10.85
CA LYS A 52 2.78 8.63 -11.68
C LYS A 52 2.59 7.31 -10.92
N VAL A 53 3.09 7.22 -9.67
CA VAL A 53 2.98 6.00 -8.87
C VAL A 53 1.55 5.80 -8.37
N VAL A 54 0.89 6.88 -7.93
CA VAL A 54 -0.51 6.85 -7.50
C VAL A 54 -1.43 6.42 -8.65
N SER A 55 -1.29 7.02 -9.84
CA SER A 55 -2.12 6.67 -11.00
C SER A 55 -1.96 5.21 -11.44
N ARG A 56 -0.74 4.66 -11.30
CA ARG A 56 -0.49 3.24 -11.58
C ARG A 56 -1.28 2.34 -10.62
N ALA A 57 -1.23 2.63 -9.32
CA ALA A 57 -1.98 1.90 -8.32
C ALA A 57 -3.50 2.04 -8.48
N ARG A 58 -4.02 3.22 -8.86
CA ARG A 58 -5.46 3.40 -9.14
C ARG A 58 -5.96 2.51 -10.29
N ARG A 59 -5.18 2.41 -11.37
CA ARG A 59 -5.53 1.59 -12.55
C ARG A 59 -5.37 0.10 -12.28
N ASN A 60 -4.33 -0.29 -11.53
CA ASN A 60 -4.03 -1.68 -11.22
C ASN A 60 -3.68 -1.83 -9.73
N PRO A 61 -4.67 -1.92 -8.83
CA PRO A 61 -4.46 -1.85 -7.37
C PRO A 61 -4.06 -3.19 -6.79
N THR A 62 -2.99 -3.78 -7.33
CA THR A 62 -2.33 -4.93 -6.72
C THR A 62 -1.69 -4.53 -5.40
N LEU A 63 -1.51 -5.51 -4.51
CA LEU A 63 -0.77 -5.33 -3.26
C LEU A 63 0.57 -4.62 -3.50
N GLU A 64 1.35 -5.10 -4.47
CA GLU A 64 2.64 -4.51 -4.83
C GLU A 64 2.52 -3.02 -5.22
N ASN A 65 1.57 -2.66 -6.09
CA ASN A 65 1.44 -1.27 -6.52
C ASN A 65 0.95 -0.37 -5.37
N VAL A 66 0.10 -0.88 -4.47
CA VAL A 66 -0.38 -0.11 -3.31
C VAL A 66 0.73 0.05 -2.28
N VAL A 67 1.47 -1.01 -1.95
CA VAL A 67 2.62 -0.97 -1.02
C VAL A 67 3.65 0.05 -1.48
N ARG A 68 3.96 0.11 -2.79
CA ARG A 68 4.85 1.13 -3.33
C ARG A 68 4.38 2.57 -3.10
N VAL A 69 3.08 2.81 -2.97
CA VAL A 69 2.54 4.12 -2.58
C VAL A 69 2.67 4.31 -1.08
N LEU A 70 2.34 3.28 -0.28
CA LEU A 70 2.48 3.32 1.18
C LEU A 70 3.93 3.58 1.62
N GLU A 71 4.91 2.99 0.95
CA GLU A 71 6.34 3.23 1.18
C GLU A 71 6.75 4.69 0.94
N ARG A 72 6.09 5.40 0.01
CA ARG A 72 6.34 6.83 -0.18
C ARG A 72 5.87 7.64 1.01
N VAL A 73 4.77 7.22 1.64
CA VAL A 73 4.13 7.95 2.74
C VAL A 73 4.73 7.60 4.10
N LEU A 74 4.97 6.31 4.35
CA LEU A 74 5.36 5.78 5.65
C LEU A 74 6.85 5.38 5.71
N GLY A 75 7.57 5.41 4.58
CA GLY A 75 8.93 4.92 4.50
C GLY A 75 9.03 3.42 4.75
N GLU A 76 10.08 2.99 5.44
CA GLU A 76 10.37 1.58 5.76
C GLU A 76 9.29 0.92 6.63
N GLU A 77 8.49 1.71 7.35
CA GLU A 77 7.42 1.19 8.21
C GLU A 77 6.32 0.49 7.40
N ALA A 78 6.09 0.89 6.14
CA ALA A 78 5.05 0.29 5.29
C ALA A 78 5.19 -1.23 5.15
N GLY A 79 6.40 -1.72 4.90
CA GLY A 79 6.67 -3.15 4.75
C GLY A 79 6.44 -3.91 6.05
N THR A 80 6.86 -3.33 7.18
CA THR A 80 6.67 -3.93 8.52
C THR A 80 5.20 -4.07 8.87
N LEU A 81 4.38 -3.04 8.60
CA LEU A 81 2.95 -3.05 8.89
C LEU A 81 2.21 -4.09 8.04
N VAL A 82 2.54 -4.18 6.75
CA VAL A 82 1.92 -5.17 5.85
C VAL A 82 2.34 -6.58 6.22
N ALA A 83 3.62 -6.83 6.52
CA ALA A 83 4.10 -8.14 6.96
C ALA A 83 3.33 -8.60 8.22
N ARG A 84 3.22 -7.74 9.23
CA ARG A 84 2.44 -8.02 10.46
C ARG A 84 0.97 -8.30 10.18
N ALA A 85 0.37 -7.58 9.24
CA ALA A 85 -1.03 -7.76 8.88
C ALA A 85 -1.30 -9.05 8.09
N VAL A 86 -0.31 -9.53 7.33
CA VAL A 86 -0.34 -10.83 6.64
C VAL A 86 -0.07 -11.98 7.62
N GLU A 87 0.86 -11.79 8.57
CA GLU A 87 1.38 -12.83 9.46
C GLU A 87 0.53 -13.17 10.70
N GLY A 88 -0.63 -12.54 10.93
CA GLY A 88 -1.46 -12.86 12.11
C GLY A 88 -1.62 -14.38 12.31
N PRO A 89 -1.53 -14.90 13.55
CA PRO A 89 -0.81 -16.12 14.07
C PRO A 89 -0.35 -17.28 13.15
N TYR A 90 -0.47 -17.17 11.85
CA TYR A 90 -0.14 -18.18 10.86
C TYR A 90 0.77 -17.52 9.82
N VAL A 91 2.05 -17.89 9.92
CA VAL A 91 3.15 -17.45 9.08
C VAL A 91 2.89 -17.89 7.63
N TYR A 92 2.84 -16.94 6.69
CA TYR A 92 3.02 -17.24 5.27
C TYR A 92 4.44 -16.85 4.86
N SER A 93 5.37 -17.80 5.03
CA SER A 93 6.71 -17.72 4.47
C SER A 93 6.62 -17.91 2.95
N GLY A 94 6.33 -16.83 2.23
CA GLY A 94 6.40 -16.75 0.78
C GLY A 94 7.68 -16.08 0.35
N GLY A 95 8.82 -16.75 0.56
CA GLY A 95 10.10 -16.34 0.02
C GLY A 95 10.04 -16.25 -1.50
N VAL A 96 10.40 -15.09 -2.03
CA VAL A 96 10.70 -14.90 -3.45
C VAL A 96 11.99 -15.64 -3.73
N GLU A 97 11.93 -16.91 -4.12
CA GLU A 97 13.06 -17.58 -4.75
C GLU A 97 12.96 -17.33 -6.26
N ARG A 98 13.72 -16.33 -6.71
CA ARG A 98 14.14 -16.25 -8.09
C ARG A 98 15.33 -17.18 -8.22
N ASP A 99 15.15 -18.33 -8.85
CA ASP A 99 16.30 -19.01 -9.44
C ASP A 99 16.08 -19.37 -10.91
N ARG A 100 17.10 -18.98 -11.66
CA ARG A 100 17.33 -19.24 -13.07
C ARG A 100 17.77 -20.69 -13.21
N THR A 101 17.19 -21.42 -14.14
CA THR A 101 17.90 -22.45 -14.92
C THR A 101 17.11 -22.56 -16.23
N GLY A 102 17.67 -22.31 -17.42
CA GLY A 102 18.96 -22.82 -17.89
C GLY A 102 18.66 -24.07 -18.69
#